data_AF-A0A0R2CZ00-F1
#
_entry.id   AF-A0A0R2CZ00-F1
#
_cell.length_a   1.000
_cell.length_b   1.000
_cell.length_c   1.000
_cell.angle_alpha   90.00
_cell.angle_beta   90.00
_cell.angle_gamma   90.00
#
_symmetry.space_group_name_H-M   'P 1'
#
loop_
_entity.id
_entity.type
_entity.pdbx_description
1 polymer ?
#
loop_
_entity_poly.entity_id
_entity_poly.type
_entity_poly.pdbx_seq_one_letter_code
_entity_poly.pdbx_strand_id
1 'polypeptide(L)'
;MHFFIWTFILILVLLFFFLSKRMLRRKALKILQSENKKVADKAVFACLSYMQVEWLKSYKSNDKNSRLLANIWGKGVMVFEYILPVQKVSKRELKQFKKELNLNLAKYAADNRISHFENNPTFLISDLWFLAPSLHIEVAYISNKQTLDYLKDIDKLEK
;
A
#
# COMPACT_ATOMS: atom_id res chain seq x y z
N MET A 1 -13.80 45.72 -26.21
CA MET A 1 -14.31 45.36 -24.88
C MET A 1 -14.91 43.94 -24.85
N HIS A 2 -15.84 43.60 -25.74
CA HIS A 2 -16.47 42.26 -25.78
C HIS A 2 -15.49 41.09 -25.96
N PHE A 3 -14.44 41.23 -26.78
CA PHE A 3 -13.43 40.19 -26.97
C PHE A 3 -12.75 39.76 -25.65
N PHE A 4 -12.39 40.73 -24.80
CA PHE A 4 -11.78 40.46 -23.49
C PHE A 4 -12.76 39.79 -22.52
N ILE A 5 -14.04 40.18 -22.57
CA ILE A 5 -15.10 39.57 -21.75
C ILE A 5 -15.27 38.09 -22.15
N TRP A 6 -15.37 37.79 -23.44
CA TRP A 6 -15.49 36.40 -23.92
C TRP A 6 -14.26 35.55 -23.61
N THR A 7 -13.07 36.14 -23.73
CA THR A 7 -11.80 35.47 -23.39
C THR A 7 -11.75 35.15 -21.90
N PHE A 8 -12.14 36.09 -21.04
CA PHE A 8 -12.20 35.88 -19.60
C PHE A 8 -13.21 34.79 -19.20
N ILE A 9 -14.40 34.81 -19.80
CA ILE A 9 -15.42 33.76 -19.57
C ILE A 9 -14.88 32.39 -19.99
N LEU A 10 -14.22 32.28 -21.15
CA LEU A 10 -13.63 31.03 -21.61
C LEU A 10 -12.59 30.49 -20.61
N ILE A 11 -11.72 31.36 -20.09
CA ILE A 11 -10.73 30.99 -19.08
C ILE A 11 -11.41 30.47 -17.80
N LEU A 12 -12.47 31.14 -17.32
CA LEU A 12 -13.20 30.70 -16.14
C LEU A 12 -13.86 29.33 -16.34
N VAL A 13 -14.47 29.10 -17.50
CA VAL A 13 -15.08 27.80 -17.83
C VAL A 13 -14.03 26.69 -17.87
N LEU A 14 -12.88 26.93 -18.52
CA LEU A 14 -11.78 25.97 -18.55
C LEU A 14 -11.25 25.70 -17.14
N LEU A 15 -11.02 26.75 -16.33
CA LEU A 15 -10.55 26.62 -14.96
C LEU A 15 -11.52 25.78 -14.11
N PHE A 16 -12.81 26.09 -14.17
CA PHE A 16 -13.86 25.35 -13.46
C PHE A 16 -13.88 23.88 -13.87
N PHE A 17 -13.77 23.60 -15.17
CA PHE A 17 -13.71 22.23 -15.70
C PHE A 17 -12.49 21.45 -15.20
N PHE A 18 -11.30 22.06 -15.25
CA PHE A 18 -10.06 21.44 -14.76
C PHE A 18 -10.10 21.17 -13.25
N LEU A 19 -10.59 22.13 -12.46
CA LEU A 19 -10.73 21.99 -11.01
C LEU A 19 -11.74 20.89 -10.66
N SER A 20 -12.88 20.85 -11.33
CA SER A 20 -13.92 19.83 -11.13
C SER A 20 -13.38 18.43 -11.42
N LYS A 21 -12.73 18.23 -12.58
CA LYS A 21 -12.09 16.95 -12.93
C LYS A 21 -11.02 16.55 -11.91
N ARG A 22 -10.20 17.51 -11.45
CA ARG A 22 -9.17 17.25 -10.44
C ARG A 22 -9.77 16.81 -9.11
N MET A 23 -10.87 17.44 -8.66
CA MET A 23 -11.56 17.05 -7.44
C MET A 23 -12.17 15.65 -7.53
N LEU A 24 -12.84 15.34 -8.65
CA LEU A 24 -13.44 14.01 -8.86
C LEU A 24 -12.38 12.91 -8.85
N ARG A 25 -11.26 13.11 -9.57
CA ARG A 25 -10.13 12.16 -9.57
C ARG A 25 -9.55 11.93 -8.18
N ARG A 26 -9.41 13.00 -7.38
CA ARG A 26 -8.92 12.91 -6.00
C ARG A 26 -9.87 12.12 -5.11
N LYS A 27 -11.19 12.35 -5.24
CA LYS A 27 -12.20 11.60 -4.49
C LYS A 27 -12.17 10.12 -4.85
N ALA A 28 -12.18 9.80 -6.14
CA ALA A 28 -12.09 8.42 -6.63
C ALA A 28 -10.82 7.72 -6.13
N LEU A 29 -9.67 8.40 -6.18
CA LEU A 29 -8.41 7.86 -5.68
C LEU A 29 -8.47 7.58 -4.17
N LYS A 30 -9.03 8.49 -3.36
CA LYS A 30 -9.18 8.28 -1.92
C LYS A 30 -10.07 7.08 -1.60
N ILE A 31 -11.17 6.90 -2.33
CA ILE A 31 -12.06 5.75 -2.18
C ILE A 31 -11.30 4.47 -2.52
N LEU A 32 -10.65 4.42 -3.68
CA LEU A 32 -9.86 3.26 -4.09
C LEU A 32 -8.77 2.91 -3.08
N GLN A 33 -8.04 3.92 -2.58
CA GLN A 33 -7.02 3.74 -1.55
C GLN A 33 -7.59 3.16 -0.26
N SER A 34 -8.76 3.65 0.18
CA SER A 34 -9.45 3.15 1.38
C SER A 34 -9.87 1.69 1.21
N GLU A 35 -10.47 1.33 0.06
CA GLU A 35 -10.90 -0.05 -0.21
C GLU A 35 -9.70 -0.99 -0.33
N ASN A 36 -8.67 -0.60 -1.07
CA ASN A 36 -7.43 -1.37 -1.18
C ASN A 36 -6.75 -1.56 0.17
N LYS A 37 -6.76 -0.53 1.03
CA LYS A 37 -6.25 -0.63 2.40
C LYS A 37 -7.01 -1.68 3.19
N LYS A 38 -8.35 -1.64 3.19
CA LYS A 38 -9.17 -2.64 3.91
C LYS A 38 -8.87 -4.07 3.44
N VAL A 39 -8.65 -4.26 2.14
CA VAL A 39 -8.31 -5.56 1.56
C VAL A 39 -6.92 -6.03 2.02
N ALA A 40 -5.91 -5.14 1.93
CA ALA A 40 -4.55 -5.43 2.38
C ALA A 40 -4.51 -5.70 3.90
N ASP A 41 -5.19 -4.88 4.70
CA ASP A 41 -5.28 -5.03 6.16
C ASP A 41 -5.84 -6.40 6.54
N LYS A 42 -6.95 -6.81 5.91
CA LYS A 42 -7.53 -8.14 6.15
C LYS A 42 -6.55 -9.25 5.84
N ALA A 43 -5.85 -9.16 4.70
CA ALA A 43 -4.87 -10.16 4.29
C ALA A 43 -3.70 -10.23 5.29
N VAL A 44 -3.08 -9.08 5.60
CA VAL A 44 -1.92 -9.02 6.50
C VAL A 44 -2.30 -9.49 7.89
N PHE A 45 -3.40 -9.00 8.48
CA PHE A 45 -3.80 -9.40 9.83
C PHE A 45 -4.19 -10.88 9.91
N ALA A 46 -4.85 -11.41 8.89
CA ALA A 46 -5.13 -12.85 8.81
C ALA A 46 -3.82 -13.65 8.76
N CYS A 47 -2.90 -13.31 7.87
CA CYS A 47 -1.62 -14.00 7.75
C CYS A 47 -0.79 -13.92 9.04
N LEU A 48 -0.70 -12.75 9.67
CA LEU A 48 0.00 -12.57 10.95
C LEU A 48 -0.62 -13.41 12.08
N SER A 49 -1.95 -13.57 12.10
CA SER A 49 -2.63 -14.37 13.12
C SER A 49 -2.31 -15.88 13.06
N TYR A 50 -1.90 -16.38 11.89
CA TYR A 50 -1.52 -17.78 11.69
C TYR A 50 -0.02 -18.03 11.90
N MET A 51 0.80 -16.98 11.93
CA MET A 51 2.25 -17.11 12.06
C MET A 51 2.62 -17.47 13.50
N GLN A 52 3.25 -18.64 13.68
CA GLN A 52 3.73 -19.12 14.97
C GLN A 52 5.12 -18.56 15.29
N VAL A 53 5.22 -17.23 15.35
CA VAL A 53 6.47 -16.53 15.59
C VAL A 53 6.54 -16.06 17.04
N GLU A 54 7.58 -16.46 17.76
CA GLU A 54 7.68 -16.24 19.21
C GLU A 54 7.63 -14.76 19.60
N TRP A 55 8.33 -13.89 18.88
CA TRP A 55 8.30 -12.45 19.11
C TRP A 55 7.01 -11.78 18.66
N LEU A 56 6.15 -12.48 17.90
CA LEU A 56 4.82 -12.01 17.49
C LEU A 56 3.73 -12.36 18.52
N LYS A 57 4.03 -13.22 19.52
CA LYS A 57 3.06 -13.68 20.53
C LYS A 57 2.43 -12.53 21.35
N SER A 58 3.10 -11.38 21.45
CA SER A 58 2.57 -10.18 22.12
C SER A 58 1.65 -9.33 21.23
N TYR A 59 1.60 -9.59 19.91
CA TYR A 59 0.75 -8.88 18.98
C TYR A 59 -0.71 -9.27 19.19
N LYS A 60 -1.50 -8.35 19.75
CA LYS A 60 -2.95 -8.49 19.81
C LYS A 60 -3.54 -7.91 18.53
N SER A 61 -4.30 -8.71 17.78
CA SER A 61 -4.96 -8.33 16.51
C SER A 61 -5.90 -7.12 16.58
N ASN A 62 -6.11 -6.55 17.77
CA ASN A 62 -6.93 -5.37 17.99
C ASN A 62 -6.14 -4.07 17.77
N ASP A 63 -4.80 -4.10 17.75
CA ASP A 63 -3.96 -2.98 17.32
C ASP A 63 -3.84 -2.96 15.78
N LYS A 64 -4.98 -2.69 15.14
CA LYS A 64 -5.11 -2.62 13.67
C LYS A 64 -4.62 -1.28 13.13
N ASN A 65 -3.34 -0.99 13.33
CA ASN A 65 -2.73 0.23 12.83
C ASN A 65 -1.89 -0.07 11.60
N SER A 66 -2.39 0.34 10.44
CA SER A 66 -1.58 0.42 9.22
C SER A 66 -1.77 1.78 8.55
N ARG A 67 -0.72 2.27 7.91
CA ARG A 67 -0.67 3.61 7.29
C ARG A 67 -0.40 3.49 5.81
N LEU A 68 -1.16 4.23 5.00
CA LEU A 68 -0.87 4.37 3.56
C LEU A 68 0.35 5.26 3.33
N LEU A 69 1.31 4.78 2.53
CA LEU A 69 2.57 5.49 2.22
C LEU A 69 2.56 6.26 0.89
N ALA A 70 1.40 6.41 0.25
CA ALA A 70 1.27 7.09 -1.05
C ALA A 70 1.83 8.54 -1.07
N ASN A 71 1.93 9.21 0.07
CA ASN A 71 2.51 10.56 0.15
C ASN A 71 4.03 10.57 -0.05
N ILE A 72 4.70 9.43 0.14
CA ILE A 72 6.15 9.28 -0.04
C ILE A 72 6.45 8.84 -1.47
N TRP A 73 5.69 7.86 -1.98
CA TRP A 73 6.01 7.18 -3.25
C TRP A 73 5.22 7.66 -4.48
N GLY A 74 4.14 8.41 -4.28
CA GLY A 74 3.36 9.00 -5.39
C GLY A 74 1.86 8.71 -5.32
N LYS A 75 1.08 9.61 -5.94
CA LYS A 75 -0.39 9.52 -5.97
C LYS A 75 -0.81 8.29 -6.77
N GLY A 76 -1.34 7.28 -6.09
CA GLY A 76 -1.82 6.04 -6.72
C GLY A 76 -1.09 4.77 -6.30
N VAL A 77 0.05 4.89 -5.62
CA VAL A 77 0.78 3.75 -5.07
C VAL A 77 0.01 3.17 -3.88
N MET A 78 -0.21 1.86 -3.90
CA MET A 78 -1.00 1.11 -2.91
C MET A 78 -0.07 0.30 -1.99
N VAL A 79 0.77 1.02 -1.25
CA VAL A 79 1.70 0.46 -0.27
C VAL A 79 1.28 0.89 1.12
N PHE A 80 1.20 -0.08 2.03
CA PHE A 80 0.73 0.12 3.39
C PHE A 80 1.80 -0.35 4.37
N GLU A 81 2.12 0.51 5.33
CA GLU A 81 3.03 0.23 6.42
C GLU A 81 2.26 -0.40 7.59
N TYR A 82 2.80 -1.48 8.14
CA TYR A 82 2.33 -2.14 9.34
C TYR A 82 3.46 -2.10 10.36
N ILE A 83 3.13 -1.69 11.58
CA ILE A 83 4.10 -1.54 12.67
C ILE A 83 3.77 -2.57 13.74
N LEU A 84 4.70 -3.49 13.97
CA LEU A 84 4.55 -4.55 14.96
C LEU A 84 5.46 -4.26 16.16
N PRO A 85 4.95 -4.34 17.41
CA PRO A 85 5.77 -4.16 18.60
C PRO A 85 6.70 -5.36 18.77
N VAL A 86 8.01 -5.15 18.60
CA VAL A 86 9.03 -6.20 18.67
C VAL A 86 10.24 -5.67 19.44
N GLN A 87 10.66 -6.35 20.50
CA GLN A 87 11.80 -5.87 21.30
C GLN A 87 13.14 -6.19 20.65
N LYS A 88 13.24 -7.34 19.98
CA LYS A 88 14.48 -7.80 19.35
C LYS A 88 14.15 -8.79 18.23
N VAL A 89 14.83 -8.64 17.11
CA VAL A 89 14.77 -9.56 15.98
C VAL A 89 16.11 -9.56 15.24
N SER A 90 16.64 -10.73 14.93
CA SER A 90 17.87 -10.87 14.16
C SER A 90 17.60 -10.71 12.66
N LYS A 91 18.64 -10.38 11.88
CA LYS A 91 18.54 -10.32 10.41
C LYS A 91 18.07 -11.65 9.79
N ARG A 92 18.44 -12.78 10.38
CA ARG A 92 18.02 -14.11 9.92
C ARG A 92 16.53 -14.32 10.14
N GLU A 93 16.02 -13.96 11.32
CA GLU A 93 14.59 -14.03 11.64
C GLU A 93 13.78 -13.10 10.74
N LEU A 94 14.25 -11.88 10.47
CA LEU A 94 13.60 -10.96 9.52
C LEU A 94 13.50 -11.56 8.11
N LYS A 95 14.58 -12.14 7.60
CA LYS A 95 14.58 -12.76 6.26
C LYS A 95 13.62 -13.95 6.19
N GLN A 96 13.59 -14.79 7.23
CA GLN A 96 12.66 -15.90 7.32
C GLN A 96 11.21 -15.41 7.40
N PHE A 97 10.94 -14.42 8.25
CA PHE A 97 9.63 -13.78 8.39
C PHE A 97 9.14 -13.19 7.07
N LYS A 98 9.97 -12.43 6.34
CA LYS A 98 9.62 -11.88 5.01
C LYS A 98 9.19 -12.99 4.05
N LYS A 99 9.94 -14.10 4.01
CA LYS A 99 9.64 -15.23 3.12
C LYS A 99 8.30 -15.89 3.50
N GLU A 100 8.09 -16.17 4.78
CA GLU A 100 6.88 -16.84 5.27
C GLU A 100 5.64 -15.97 5.09
N LEU A 101 5.72 -14.68 5.42
CA LEU A 101 4.61 -13.75 5.25
C LEU A 101 4.24 -13.56 3.77
N ASN A 102 5.21 -13.46 2.86
CA ASN A 102 4.93 -13.41 1.42
C ASN A 102 4.22 -14.69 0.92
N LEU A 103 4.64 -15.87 1.39
CA LEU A 103 3.98 -17.14 1.04
C LEU A 103 2.53 -17.18 1.57
N ASN A 104 2.32 -16.76 2.81
CA ASN A 104 0.98 -16.71 3.41
C ASN A 104 0.07 -15.70 2.72
N LEU A 105 0.60 -14.53 2.33
CA LEU A 105 -0.14 -13.52 1.58
C LEU A 105 -0.53 -14.00 0.19
N ALA A 106 0.37 -14.69 -0.52
CA ALA A 106 0.08 -15.28 -1.82
C ALA A 106 -1.02 -16.34 -1.72
N LYS A 107 -0.94 -17.22 -0.71
CA LYS A 107 -1.98 -18.21 -0.43
C LYS A 107 -3.32 -17.55 -0.08
N TYR A 108 -3.31 -16.58 0.84
CA TYR A 108 -4.52 -15.85 1.23
C TYR A 108 -5.19 -15.18 0.03
N ALA A 109 -4.42 -14.55 -0.86
CA ALA A 109 -4.94 -13.93 -2.07
C ALA A 109 -5.60 -14.93 -3.02
N ALA A 110 -4.98 -16.11 -3.21
CA ALA A 110 -5.53 -17.18 -4.03
C ALA A 110 -6.83 -17.75 -3.42
N ASP A 111 -6.82 -18.08 -2.13
CA ASP A 111 -7.97 -18.66 -1.41
C ASP A 111 -9.17 -17.70 -1.40
N ASN A 112 -8.92 -16.39 -1.34
CA ASN A 112 -9.96 -15.35 -1.33
C ASN A 112 -10.24 -14.73 -2.71
N ARG A 113 -9.62 -15.24 -3.79
CA ARG A 113 -9.76 -14.74 -5.17
C ARG A 113 -9.58 -13.22 -5.28
N ILE A 114 -8.58 -12.67 -4.59
CA ILE A 114 -8.29 -11.24 -4.62
C ILE A 114 -7.64 -10.88 -5.95
N SER A 115 -8.26 -9.95 -6.66
CA SER A 115 -7.79 -9.49 -7.96
C SER A 115 -6.34 -8.98 -7.91
N HIS A 116 -5.57 -9.30 -8.94
CA HIS A 116 -4.21 -8.83 -9.13
C HIS A 116 -4.10 -8.05 -10.43
N PHE A 117 -3.07 -7.21 -10.54
CA PHE A 117 -2.77 -6.48 -11.76
C PHE A 117 -1.92 -7.34 -12.71
N GLU A 118 -2.48 -7.67 -13.88
CA GLU A 118 -1.84 -8.50 -14.91
C GLU A 118 -1.39 -9.85 -14.32
N ASN A 119 -0.16 -10.33 -14.56
CA ASN A 119 0.33 -11.62 -14.04
C ASN A 119 1.25 -11.46 -12.81
N ASN A 120 1.06 -10.39 -12.02
CA ASN A 120 1.90 -10.11 -10.85
C ASN A 120 1.29 -10.71 -9.57
N PRO A 121 2.09 -10.94 -8.51
CA PRO A 121 1.58 -11.27 -7.19
C PRO A 121 0.54 -10.24 -6.72
N THR A 122 -0.53 -10.67 -6.04
CA THR A 122 -1.50 -9.74 -5.47
C THR A 122 -0.87 -8.86 -4.41
N PHE A 123 -0.12 -9.46 -3.48
CA PHE A 123 0.61 -8.74 -2.43
C PHE A 123 2.09 -9.07 -2.47
N LEU A 124 2.91 -8.10 -2.08
CA LEU A 124 4.35 -8.28 -1.92
C LEU A 124 4.86 -7.39 -0.79
N ILE A 125 5.71 -7.93 0.08
CA ILE A 125 6.47 -7.10 1.03
C ILE A 125 7.56 -6.34 0.26
N SER A 126 7.38 -5.04 0.06
CA SER A 126 8.37 -4.18 -0.58
C SER A 126 9.59 -4.02 0.32
N ASP A 127 9.37 -3.63 1.58
CA ASP A 127 10.45 -3.36 2.52
C ASP A 127 10.10 -3.88 3.94
N LEU A 128 11.15 -4.16 4.73
CA LEU A 128 11.07 -4.72 6.08
C LEU A 128 12.30 -4.28 6.89
N TRP A 129 12.09 -3.39 7.87
CA TRP A 129 13.18 -2.94 8.73
C TRP A 129 12.78 -2.93 10.21
N PHE A 130 13.78 -3.16 11.05
CA PHE A 130 13.64 -3.10 12.50
C PHE A 130 14.18 -1.76 13.02
N LEU A 131 13.32 -1.00 13.69
CA LEU A 131 13.66 0.20 14.44
C LEU A 131 13.11 0.05 15.84
N ALA A 132 13.96 -0.37 16.78
CA ALA A 132 13.54 -0.71 18.13
C ALA A 132 12.68 0.40 18.76
N PRO A 133 11.53 0.06 19.37
CA PRO A 133 10.99 -1.27 19.67
C PRO A 133 9.98 -1.80 18.64
N SER A 134 10.15 -1.48 17.36
CA SER A 134 9.16 -1.74 16.31
C SER A 134 9.76 -2.42 15.08
N LEU A 135 9.02 -3.37 14.53
CA LEU A 135 9.24 -3.91 13.19
C LEU A 135 8.28 -3.23 12.22
N HIS A 136 8.83 -2.60 11.19
CA HIS A 136 8.07 -1.95 10.14
C HIS A 136 8.03 -2.85 8.91
N ILE A 137 6.83 -3.05 8.38
CA ILE A 137 6.57 -3.90 7.22
C ILE A 137 5.85 -3.06 6.18
N GLU A 138 6.42 -2.87 5.01
CA GLU A 138 5.72 -2.30 3.87
C GLU A 138 5.16 -3.41 2.99
N VAL A 139 3.83 -3.44 2.82
CA VAL A 139 3.15 -4.38 1.93
C VAL A 139 2.51 -3.63 0.78
N ALA A 140 2.95 -3.93 -0.43
CA ALA A 140 2.37 -3.47 -1.68
C ALA A 140 1.18 -4.36 -2.07
N TYR A 141 0.03 -3.74 -2.36
CA TYR A 141 -1.07 -4.38 -3.06
C TYR A 141 -1.00 -4.02 -4.55
N ILE A 142 -0.51 -4.95 -5.37
CA ILE A 142 -0.26 -4.76 -6.81
C ILE A 142 -1.59 -4.85 -7.58
N SER A 143 -2.42 -3.81 -7.40
CA SER A 143 -3.75 -3.66 -8.01
C SER A 143 -3.76 -2.70 -9.20
N ASN A 144 -2.64 -2.02 -9.45
CA ASN A 144 -2.50 -1.07 -10.54
C ASN A 144 -1.05 -0.96 -11.04
N LYS A 145 -0.91 -0.33 -12.19
CA LYS A 145 0.39 -0.06 -12.82
C LYS A 145 1.32 0.79 -11.95
N GLN A 146 0.79 1.79 -11.22
CA GLN A 146 1.60 2.69 -10.41
C GLN A 146 2.34 1.96 -9.28
N THR A 147 1.68 0.99 -8.65
CA THR A 147 2.27 0.18 -7.59
C THR A 147 3.30 -0.79 -8.17
N LEU A 148 3.04 -1.37 -9.35
CA LEU A 148 4.00 -2.21 -10.05
C LEU A 148 5.26 -1.42 -10.46
N ASP A 149 5.08 -0.23 -11.03
CA ASP A 149 6.20 0.62 -11.46
C ASP A 149 7.03 1.07 -10.24
N TYR A 150 6.38 1.41 -9.11
CA TYR A 150 7.07 1.65 -7.83
C TYR A 150 7.94 0.44 -7.41
N LEU A 151 7.40 -0.77 -7.43
CA LEU A 151 8.16 -1.98 -7.05
C LEU A 151 9.36 -2.23 -7.95
N LYS A 152 9.23 -1.95 -9.26
CA LYS A 152 10.36 -2.04 -10.21
C LYS A 152 11.44 -1.01 -9.90
N ASP A 153 11.07 0.17 -9.40
CA ASP A 153 12.06 1.19 -9.03
C ASP A 153 12.75 0.84 -7.72
N ILE A 154 12.06 0.24 -6.74
CA ILE A 154 12.68 -0.32 -5.52
C ILE A 154 13.65 -1.45 -5.85
N ASP A 155 13.28 -2.41 -6.69
CA ASP A 155 14.14 -3.54 -7.09
C ASP A 155 15.44 -3.09 -7.78
N LYS A 156 15.43 -1.93 -8.45
CA LYS A 156 16.66 -1.33 -9.02
C LYS A 156 17.57 -0.71 -7.97
N LEU A 157 17.03 -0.23 -6.85
CA LEU A 157 17.79 0.42 -5.77
C LEU A 157 18.42 -0.60 -4.81
N GLU A 158 17.82 -1.79 -4.70
CA GLU A 158 18.33 -2.88 -3.85
C GLU A 158 19.37 -3.78 -4.54
N LYS A 159 19.56 -3.64 -5.86
CA LYS A 159 20.59 -4.33 -6.65
C LYS A 159 21.88 -3.51 -6.71
#